data_AF-A0A7L0JK76-F1
#
_entry.id   AF-A0A7L0JK76-F1
#
_cell.length_a   1.000
_cell.length_b   1.000
_cell.length_c   1.000
_cell.angle_alpha   90.00
_cell.angle_beta   90.00
_cell.angle_gamma   90.00
#
_symmetry.space_group_name_H-M   'P 1'
#
loop_
_entity.id
_entity.type
_entity.pdbx_description
1 polymer ?
#
loop_
_entity_poly.entity_id
_entity_poly.type
_entity_poly.pdbx_seq_one_letter_code
_entity_poly.pdbx_strand_id
1 'polypeptide(L)'
;ATDLHPADINGKADPYIALRLGRTDIRDKENYISKQLNPVFGKSFDIEATFPVESMLTVAVYDWDLVGTDDLIGETKIDLENRFYSKHRATCGLARTYSTHGYNAWRDPLKPSQILSKLCKEAKVDGPHFGPPGRVRVANRVFTGPAEVEDENGQRKASEEPAALAALRHWQDVPRAGCRLVPEHVETRPLLNPDKPGIEQGRLEMWVDMFPMDMLAPGPAIDISPRKPKKAGHSRRFGWVFPGRWLKGQQEDKQDTDVHYHSLTGEGNFNWRYIFPFDYLMAEEKIVISKKESMFSWDETEYKIPARLTLQVWDADHFSADDFLGE
;
A
#
# COMPACT_ATOMS: atom_id res chain seq x y z
N ALA A 1 -4.06 7.36 -3.34
CA ALA A 1 -3.95 8.73 -3.90
C ALA A 1 -3.53 9.67 -2.80
N THR A 2 -2.88 10.77 -3.14
CA THR A 2 -2.39 11.78 -2.19
C THR A 2 -2.79 13.18 -2.63
N ASP A 3 -3.03 14.04 -1.65
CA ASP A 3 -3.30 15.46 -1.83
C ASP A 3 -4.40 15.75 -2.86
N LEU A 4 -5.50 14.98 -2.81
CA LEU A 4 -6.64 15.22 -3.67
C LEU A 4 -7.20 16.63 -3.44
N HIS A 5 -7.61 17.29 -4.51
CA HIS A 5 -8.28 18.59 -4.41
C HIS A 5 -9.63 18.41 -3.70
N PRO A 6 -9.97 19.21 -2.68
CA PRO A 6 -11.28 19.18 -2.04
C PRO A 6 -12.40 19.47 -3.03
N ALA A 7 -13.50 18.73 -2.93
CA ALA A 7 -14.68 18.92 -3.76
C ALA A 7 -15.93 19.23 -2.90
N ASP A 8 -15.93 18.80 -1.63
CA ASP A 8 -16.99 19.08 -0.66
C ASP A 8 -16.85 20.41 0.10
N ILE A 9 -17.98 20.91 0.61
CA ILE A 9 -18.09 22.11 1.49
C ILE A 9 -17.27 21.95 2.78
N ASN A 10 -17.10 20.73 3.28
CA ASN A 10 -16.31 20.42 4.48
C ASN A 10 -14.78 20.49 4.23
N GLY A 11 -14.34 20.76 3.00
CA GLY A 11 -12.93 20.76 2.62
C GLY A 11 -12.33 19.35 2.46
N LYS A 12 -13.16 18.34 2.23
CA LYS A 12 -12.80 16.95 1.96
C LYS A 12 -13.36 16.50 0.59
N ALA A 13 -13.34 15.19 0.37
CA ALA A 13 -13.93 14.48 -0.74
C ALA A 13 -14.28 13.07 -0.25
N ASP A 14 -15.24 12.44 -0.89
CA ASP A 14 -15.65 11.04 -0.82
C ASP A 14 -15.15 10.26 -2.07
N PRO A 15 -13.82 10.11 -2.27
CA PRO A 15 -13.28 9.64 -3.54
C PRO A 15 -13.56 8.17 -3.86
N TYR A 16 -13.80 7.88 -5.15
CA TYR A 16 -13.79 6.53 -5.72
C TYR A 16 -13.03 6.48 -7.06
N ILE A 17 -12.61 5.27 -7.47
CA ILE A 17 -11.86 5.04 -8.71
C ILE A 17 -12.79 4.70 -9.86
N ALA A 18 -12.51 5.27 -11.02
CA ALA A 18 -13.08 4.86 -12.30
C ALA A 18 -11.99 4.55 -13.32
N LEU A 19 -12.18 3.49 -14.10
CA LEU A 19 -11.28 3.07 -15.17
C LEU A 19 -12.03 3.01 -16.49
N ARG A 20 -11.43 3.52 -17.55
CA ARG A 20 -11.96 3.42 -18.91
C ARG A 20 -10.87 2.95 -19.87
N LEU A 21 -11.17 1.89 -20.61
CA LEU A 21 -10.33 1.36 -21.68
C LEU A 21 -11.21 0.76 -22.78
N GLY A 22 -11.12 1.30 -24.00
CA GLY A 22 -11.96 0.84 -25.10
C GLY A 22 -13.45 0.98 -24.76
N ARG A 23 -14.15 -0.15 -24.75
CA ARG A 23 -15.58 -0.22 -24.36
C ARG A 23 -15.81 -0.49 -22.88
N THR A 24 -14.76 -0.83 -22.14
CA THR A 24 -14.82 -1.13 -20.72
C THR A 24 -14.84 0.18 -19.93
N ASP A 25 -15.88 0.35 -19.10
CA ASP A 25 -16.04 1.47 -18.17
C ASP A 25 -16.40 0.88 -16.80
N ILE A 26 -15.45 0.97 -15.85
CA ILE A 26 -15.60 0.45 -14.50
C ILE A 26 -15.66 1.65 -13.57
N ARG A 27 -16.70 1.73 -12.74
CA ARG A 27 -16.85 2.76 -11.70
C ARG A 27 -17.03 2.07 -10.36
N ASP A 28 -16.05 2.23 -9.47
CA ASP A 28 -16.06 1.61 -8.15
C ASP A 28 -16.84 2.43 -7.11
N LYS A 29 -18.01 2.96 -7.54
CA LYS A 29 -18.79 3.95 -6.78
C LYS A 29 -19.24 3.45 -5.41
N GLU A 30 -19.58 2.16 -5.31
CA GLU A 30 -20.01 1.53 -4.06
C GLU A 30 -18.89 1.39 -3.02
N ASN A 31 -17.63 1.58 -3.42
CA ASN A 31 -16.45 1.49 -2.57
C ASN A 31 -15.74 2.85 -2.41
N TYR A 32 -16.50 3.95 -2.45
CA TYR A 32 -15.96 5.27 -2.12
C TYR A 32 -15.40 5.29 -0.70
N ILE A 33 -14.40 6.15 -0.47
CA ILE A 33 -13.77 6.31 0.84
C ILE A 33 -14.20 7.66 1.41
N SER A 34 -14.99 7.66 2.47
CA SER A 34 -15.59 8.90 2.95
C SER A 34 -14.57 9.89 3.54
N LYS A 35 -14.72 11.17 3.21
CA LYS A 35 -14.05 12.35 3.79
C LYS A 35 -12.53 12.26 3.82
N GLN A 36 -11.93 11.78 2.73
CA GLN A 36 -10.51 11.49 2.65
C GLN A 36 -9.85 12.12 1.42
N LEU A 37 -8.83 12.95 1.65
CA LEU A 37 -8.00 13.52 0.56
C LEU A 37 -6.77 12.66 0.23
N ASN A 38 -6.45 11.67 1.07
CA ASN A 38 -5.35 10.74 0.88
C ASN A 38 -5.84 9.27 0.92
N PRO A 39 -6.77 8.88 0.04
CA PRO A 39 -7.41 7.57 0.11
C PRO A 39 -6.45 6.45 -0.29
N VAL A 40 -6.54 5.32 0.41
CA VAL A 40 -5.94 4.05 -0.01
C VAL A 40 -7.06 3.13 -0.48
N PHE A 41 -7.31 3.11 -1.80
CA PHE A 41 -8.35 2.28 -2.40
C PHE A 41 -8.05 0.79 -2.22
N GLY A 42 -6.80 0.38 -2.47
CA GLY A 42 -6.35 -0.99 -2.26
C GLY A 42 -7.09 -2.02 -3.13
N LYS A 43 -7.48 -1.61 -4.35
CA LYS A 43 -8.21 -2.43 -5.32
C LYS A 43 -7.29 -2.87 -6.46
N SER A 44 -7.58 -4.04 -7.01
CA SER A 44 -7.03 -4.52 -8.28
C SER A 44 -8.16 -4.64 -9.28
N PHE A 45 -7.88 -4.29 -10.53
CA PHE A 45 -8.83 -4.36 -11.63
C PHE A 45 -8.16 -5.11 -12.78
N ASP A 46 -8.85 -6.13 -13.28
CA ASP A 46 -8.41 -6.88 -14.45
C ASP A 46 -9.22 -6.42 -15.65
N ILE A 47 -8.53 -5.95 -16.69
CA ILE A 47 -9.15 -5.45 -17.93
C ILE A 47 -8.43 -6.09 -19.11
N GLU A 48 -9.19 -6.80 -19.95
CA GLU A 48 -8.69 -7.30 -21.23
C GLU A 48 -8.60 -6.15 -22.23
N ALA A 49 -7.53 -6.13 -23.03
CA ALA A 49 -7.27 -5.08 -24.00
C ALA A 49 -6.84 -5.67 -25.35
N THR A 50 -7.39 -5.14 -26.45
CA THR A 50 -7.00 -5.49 -27.81
C THR A 50 -6.32 -4.30 -28.51
N PHE A 51 -5.01 -4.41 -28.75
CA PHE A 51 -4.25 -3.40 -29.49
C PHE A 51 -4.39 -3.56 -31.02
N PRO A 52 -4.42 -2.47 -31.80
CA PRO A 52 -4.25 -1.06 -31.39
C PRO A 52 -5.54 -0.35 -30.98
N VAL A 53 -6.69 -1.04 -31.01
CA VAL A 53 -8.01 -0.43 -30.82
C VAL A 53 -8.17 0.15 -29.41
N GLU A 54 -7.65 -0.54 -28.40
CA GLU A 54 -7.83 -0.23 -26.98
C GLU A 54 -6.50 0.16 -26.35
N SER A 55 -5.89 1.26 -26.81
CA SER A 55 -4.53 1.67 -26.41
C SER A 55 -4.47 2.58 -25.18
N MET A 56 -5.46 3.44 -24.95
CA MET A 56 -5.41 4.47 -23.91
C MET A 56 -6.26 4.10 -22.69
N LEU A 57 -5.60 3.72 -21.59
CA LEU A 57 -6.25 3.56 -20.29
C LEU A 57 -6.41 4.93 -19.62
N THR A 58 -7.63 5.27 -19.27
CA THR A 58 -7.94 6.43 -18.43
C THR A 58 -8.23 5.94 -17.03
N VAL A 59 -7.52 6.46 -16.04
CA VAL A 59 -7.80 6.23 -14.62
C VAL A 59 -8.20 7.56 -14.01
N ALA A 60 -9.40 7.61 -13.45
CA ALA A 60 -10.00 8.81 -12.89
C ALA A 60 -10.37 8.60 -11.42
N VAL A 61 -10.33 9.69 -10.66
CA VAL A 61 -10.86 9.77 -9.31
C VAL A 61 -12.05 10.72 -9.35
N TYR A 62 -13.19 10.23 -8.89
CA TYR A 62 -14.42 11.01 -8.75
C TYR A 62 -14.72 11.22 -7.28
N ASP A 63 -15.42 12.30 -6.98
CA ASP A 63 -16.04 12.58 -5.70
C ASP A 63 -17.47 12.02 -5.70
N TRP A 64 -17.82 11.25 -4.69
CA TRP A 64 -19.17 10.72 -4.58
C TRP A 64 -20.11 11.77 -3.99
N ASP A 65 -21.21 12.06 -4.68
CA ASP A 65 -22.25 12.97 -4.17
C ASP A 65 -23.52 12.22 -3.79
N LEU A 66 -24.07 12.56 -2.61
CA LEU A 66 -25.37 12.04 -2.17
C LEU A 66 -26.51 12.46 -3.10
N VAL A 67 -26.41 13.65 -3.70
CA VAL A 67 -27.42 14.24 -4.58
C VAL A 67 -26.74 14.87 -5.79
N GLY A 68 -27.15 14.45 -6.99
CA GLY A 68 -26.65 15.01 -8.24
C GLY A 68 -25.73 14.06 -9.00
N THR A 69 -24.78 14.63 -9.72
CA THR A 69 -23.77 13.90 -10.50
C THR A 69 -22.43 14.03 -9.83
N ASP A 70 -21.80 12.90 -9.55
CA ASP A 70 -20.45 12.78 -9.00
C ASP A 70 -19.44 13.67 -9.75
N ASP A 71 -18.71 14.49 -8.99
CA ASP A 71 -17.73 15.42 -9.53
C ASP A 71 -16.40 14.74 -9.90
N LEU A 72 -15.85 15.06 -11.07
CA LEU A 72 -14.51 14.60 -11.44
C LEU A 72 -13.46 15.38 -10.64
N ILE A 73 -12.74 14.71 -9.75
CA ILE A 73 -11.57 15.31 -9.08
C ILE A 73 -10.43 15.43 -10.08
N GLY A 74 -10.10 14.35 -10.79
CA GLY A 74 -9.13 14.39 -11.88
C GLY A 74 -8.85 13.03 -12.51
N GLU A 75 -8.20 13.05 -13.66
CA GLU A 75 -7.84 11.87 -14.44
C GLU A 75 -6.37 11.84 -14.85
N THR A 76 -5.85 10.64 -15.09
CA THR A 76 -4.58 10.39 -15.75
C THR A 76 -4.75 9.38 -16.87
N LYS A 77 -3.92 9.49 -17.91
CA LYS A 77 -3.97 8.63 -19.09
C LYS A 77 -2.65 7.86 -19.26
N ILE A 78 -2.76 6.59 -19.62
CA ILE A 78 -1.65 5.66 -19.83
C ILE A 78 -1.82 5.02 -21.20
N ASP A 79 -0.82 5.22 -22.07
CA ASP A 79 -0.73 4.53 -23.36
C ASP A 79 -0.19 3.12 -23.14
N LEU A 80 -1.11 2.15 -23.08
CA LEU A 80 -0.82 0.74 -22.89
C LEU A 80 -0.15 0.12 -24.12
N GLU A 81 -0.48 0.58 -25.33
CA GLU A 81 0.11 0.04 -26.56
C GLU A 81 1.61 0.36 -26.63
N ASN A 82 1.96 1.63 -26.47
CA ASN A 82 3.37 2.05 -26.45
C ASN A 82 4.13 1.39 -25.31
N ARG A 83 3.48 1.19 -24.16
CA ARG A 83 4.05 0.48 -23.02
C ARG A 83 4.34 -1.00 -23.34
N PHE A 84 3.39 -1.67 -23.98
CA PHE A 84 3.50 -3.09 -24.35
C PHE A 84 4.60 -3.35 -25.38
N TYR A 85 4.68 -2.52 -26.42
CA TYR A 85 5.69 -2.65 -27.48
C TYR A 85 7.03 -1.98 -27.16
N SER A 86 7.17 -1.38 -25.98
CA SER A 86 8.43 -0.77 -25.55
C SER A 86 9.54 -1.82 -25.40
N LYS A 87 10.70 -1.54 -25.99
CA LYS A 87 11.94 -2.34 -25.79
C LYS A 87 12.36 -2.45 -24.32
N HIS A 88 11.87 -1.55 -23.45
CA HIS A 88 12.18 -1.51 -22.03
C HIS A 88 11.39 -2.53 -21.22
N ARG A 89 10.51 -3.33 -21.85
CA ARG A 89 9.66 -4.34 -21.20
C ARG A 89 8.86 -3.75 -20.04
N ALA A 90 8.14 -2.66 -20.32
CA ALA A 90 7.34 -1.95 -19.32
C ALA A 90 6.03 -2.66 -18.97
N THR A 91 5.94 -3.98 -19.20
CA THR A 91 4.72 -4.79 -19.03
C THR A 91 4.59 -5.36 -17.63
N CYS A 92 5.64 -5.97 -17.07
CA CYS A 92 5.69 -6.40 -15.67
C CYS A 92 7.08 -6.09 -15.15
N GLY A 93 7.16 -5.30 -14.08
CA GLY A 93 8.41 -4.79 -13.55
C GLY A 93 9.32 -5.90 -13.01
N LEU A 94 10.63 -5.79 -13.24
CA LEU A 94 11.60 -6.74 -12.71
C LEU A 94 11.77 -6.58 -11.20
N ALA A 95 11.40 -7.62 -10.44
CA ALA A 95 11.62 -7.68 -9.01
C ALA A 95 13.11 -7.53 -8.65
N ARG A 96 13.39 -7.01 -7.45
CA ARG A 96 14.78 -6.86 -6.97
C ARG A 96 15.46 -8.21 -6.73
N THR A 97 14.69 -9.17 -6.23
CA THR A 97 15.12 -10.53 -5.88
C THR A 97 14.09 -11.53 -6.39
N TYR A 98 14.52 -12.74 -6.73
CA TYR A 98 13.63 -13.81 -7.12
C TYR A 98 13.19 -14.60 -5.86
N SER A 99 11.87 -14.71 -5.66
CA SER A 99 11.25 -15.57 -4.65
C SER A 99 10.10 -16.32 -5.29
N THR A 100 9.88 -17.57 -4.90
CA THR A 100 8.69 -18.33 -5.35
C THR A 100 7.49 -18.13 -4.42
N HIS A 101 7.67 -17.42 -3.30
CA HIS A 101 6.67 -17.33 -2.24
C HIS A 101 6.78 -16.03 -1.41
N GLY A 102 5.79 -15.84 -0.53
CA GLY A 102 5.69 -14.67 0.33
C GLY A 102 5.23 -13.42 -0.44
N TYR A 103 5.28 -12.27 0.24
CA TYR A 103 4.77 -11.00 -0.31
C TYR A 103 5.59 -10.45 -1.49
N ASN A 104 6.84 -10.91 -1.66
CA ASN A 104 7.71 -10.57 -2.79
C ASN A 104 7.82 -11.74 -3.79
N ALA A 105 6.81 -12.62 -3.84
CA ALA A 105 6.80 -13.70 -4.82
C ALA A 105 6.90 -13.14 -6.25
N TRP A 106 7.60 -13.86 -7.10
CA TRP A 106 7.76 -13.53 -8.51
C TRP A 106 6.39 -13.44 -9.20
N ARG A 107 6.13 -12.31 -9.84
CA ARG A 107 4.80 -11.94 -10.36
C ARG A 107 4.60 -12.28 -11.83
N ASP A 108 5.70 -12.40 -12.56
CA ASP A 108 5.66 -12.65 -13.99
C ASP A 108 5.37 -14.13 -14.28
N PRO A 109 4.43 -14.46 -15.18
CA PRO A 109 4.18 -15.85 -15.58
C PRO A 109 5.43 -16.54 -16.16
N LEU A 110 6.34 -15.76 -16.77
CA LEU A 110 7.60 -16.27 -17.27
C LEU A 110 8.68 -16.14 -16.21
N LYS A 111 9.45 -17.22 -16.01
CA LYS A 111 10.63 -17.19 -15.15
C LYS A 111 11.71 -16.25 -15.70
N PRO A 112 12.57 -15.67 -14.86
CA PRO A 112 13.70 -14.86 -15.30
C PRO A 112 14.54 -15.52 -16.41
N SER A 113 14.83 -16.81 -16.30
CA SER A 113 15.58 -17.60 -17.29
C SER A 113 14.90 -17.65 -18.66
N GLN A 114 13.57 -17.78 -18.68
CA GLN A 114 12.76 -17.80 -19.90
C GLN A 114 12.71 -16.43 -20.56
N ILE A 115 12.51 -15.36 -19.76
CA ILE A 115 12.54 -13.98 -20.25
C ILE A 115 13.90 -13.65 -20.86
N LEU A 116 14.98 -14.01 -20.16
CA LEU A 116 16.35 -13.77 -20.64
C LEU A 116 16.62 -14.53 -21.95
N SER A 117 16.19 -15.79 -22.04
CA SER A 117 16.32 -16.59 -23.27
C SER A 117 15.58 -15.96 -24.45
N LYS A 118 14.36 -15.45 -24.21
CA LYS A 118 13.58 -14.74 -25.22
C LYS A 118 14.28 -13.47 -25.71
N LEU A 119 14.79 -12.64 -24.78
CA LEU A 119 15.52 -11.41 -25.13
C LEU A 119 16.80 -11.69 -25.91
N CYS A 120 17.59 -12.70 -25.53
CA CYS A 120 18.78 -13.11 -26.28
C CYS A 120 18.42 -13.55 -27.71
N LYS A 121 17.35 -14.33 -27.87
CA LYS A 121 16.87 -14.80 -29.17
C LYS A 121 16.41 -13.64 -30.06
N GLU A 122 15.58 -12.73 -29.54
CA GLU A 122 15.06 -11.58 -30.27
C GLU A 122 16.17 -10.59 -30.66
N ALA A 123 17.10 -10.34 -29.75
CA ALA A 123 18.24 -9.47 -29.99
C ALA A 123 19.38 -10.14 -30.79
N LYS A 124 19.26 -11.43 -31.11
CA LYS A 124 20.29 -12.24 -31.81
C LYS A 124 21.65 -12.20 -31.09
N VAL A 125 21.62 -12.34 -29.77
CA VAL A 125 22.79 -12.36 -28.89
C VAL A 125 23.11 -13.78 -28.45
N ASP A 126 24.40 -14.14 -28.36
CA ASP A 126 24.86 -15.43 -27.84
C ASP A 126 24.48 -15.62 -26.35
N GLY A 127 23.91 -16.78 -26.00
CA GLY A 127 23.43 -17.11 -24.66
C GLY A 127 21.90 -17.07 -24.52
N PRO A 128 21.35 -17.17 -23.29
CA PRO A 128 22.07 -17.31 -22.03
C PRO A 128 22.72 -18.69 -21.87
N HIS A 129 23.98 -18.71 -21.44
CA HIS A 129 24.70 -19.93 -21.09
C HIS A 129 24.84 -20.01 -19.57
N PHE A 130 24.12 -20.93 -18.94
CA PHE A 130 24.17 -21.14 -17.49
C PHE A 130 25.34 -22.05 -17.11
N GLY A 131 25.89 -21.82 -15.92
CA GLY A 131 26.96 -22.64 -15.35
C GLY A 131 28.28 -21.88 -15.21
N PRO A 132 29.05 -22.15 -14.12
CA PRO A 132 28.71 -22.93 -12.92
C PRO A 132 27.49 -22.38 -12.14
N PRO A 133 26.96 -23.09 -11.12
CA PRO A 133 25.78 -22.65 -10.36
C PRO A 133 25.86 -21.19 -9.90
N GLY A 134 24.76 -20.46 -10.05
CA GLY A 134 24.70 -19.03 -9.73
C GLY A 134 25.36 -18.12 -10.76
N ARG A 135 25.73 -18.62 -11.96
CA ARG A 135 26.30 -17.82 -13.05
C ARG A 135 25.57 -18.01 -14.36
N VAL A 136 25.46 -16.92 -15.12
CA VAL A 136 24.96 -16.92 -16.50
C VAL A 136 25.84 -16.02 -17.36
N ARG A 137 26.20 -16.50 -18.56
CA ARG A 137 26.92 -15.72 -19.57
C ARG A 137 25.98 -15.32 -20.71
N VAL A 138 25.99 -14.03 -21.04
CA VAL A 138 25.27 -13.46 -22.19
C VAL A 138 26.28 -12.62 -22.98
N ALA A 139 26.45 -12.93 -24.27
CA ALA A 139 27.55 -12.43 -25.09
C ALA A 139 28.90 -12.61 -24.37
N ASN A 140 29.60 -11.50 -24.11
CA ASN A 140 30.87 -11.42 -23.40
C ASN A 140 30.72 -10.95 -21.94
N ARG A 141 29.50 -10.93 -21.39
CA ARG A 141 29.21 -10.55 -20.00
C ARG A 141 28.83 -11.77 -19.18
N VAL A 142 29.28 -11.79 -17.93
CA VAL A 142 28.92 -12.81 -16.94
C VAL A 142 28.19 -12.10 -15.82
N PHE A 143 27.02 -12.64 -15.46
CA PHE A 143 26.20 -12.18 -14.36
C PHE A 143 26.13 -13.26 -13.29
N THR A 144 26.01 -12.84 -12.04
CA THR A 144 26.04 -13.73 -10.89
C THR A 144 24.85 -13.48 -9.99
N GLY A 145 24.29 -14.54 -9.43
CA GLY A 145 23.27 -14.49 -8.40
C GLY A 145 23.39 -15.69 -7.46
N PRO A 146 22.57 -15.74 -6.40
CA PRO A 146 22.42 -16.93 -5.58
C PRO A 146 22.20 -18.19 -6.42
N ALA A 147 22.88 -19.29 -6.08
CA ALA A 147 22.73 -20.58 -6.75
C ALA A 147 21.53 -21.39 -6.22
N GLU A 148 20.91 -20.92 -5.14
CA GLU A 148 19.80 -21.57 -4.46
C GLU A 148 18.70 -20.55 -4.15
N VAL A 149 17.45 -21.04 -4.11
CA VAL A 149 16.26 -20.29 -3.71
C VAL A 149 15.55 -21.10 -2.63
N GLU A 150 15.02 -20.39 -1.64
CA GLU A 150 14.23 -20.98 -0.55
C GLU A 150 12.78 -21.14 -0.98
N ASP A 151 12.20 -22.32 -0.74
CA ASP A 151 10.78 -22.59 -0.96
C ASP A 151 9.92 -22.27 0.27
N GLU A 152 8.60 -22.44 0.14
CA GLU A 152 7.61 -22.16 1.21
C GLU A 152 7.86 -22.91 2.51
N ASN A 153 8.59 -24.03 2.47
CA ASN A 153 8.90 -24.85 3.62
C ASN A 153 10.28 -24.52 4.23
N GLY A 154 10.96 -23.48 3.72
CA GLY A 154 12.32 -23.12 4.12
C GLY A 154 13.41 -24.01 3.51
N GLN A 155 13.08 -24.87 2.53
CA GLN A 155 14.09 -25.71 1.87
C GLN A 155 14.79 -24.95 0.76
N ARG A 156 16.12 -25.02 0.75
CA ARG A 156 16.95 -24.44 -0.31
C ARG A 156 17.08 -25.40 -1.48
N LYS A 157 16.70 -24.94 -2.66
CA LYS A 157 16.76 -25.69 -3.92
C LYS A 157 17.65 -24.98 -4.92
N ALA A 158 18.47 -25.73 -5.64
CA ALA A 158 19.29 -25.19 -6.72
C ALA A 158 18.42 -24.48 -7.76
N SER A 159 18.85 -23.29 -8.18
CA SER A 159 18.10 -22.45 -9.11
C SER A 159 19.01 -21.51 -9.89
N GLU A 160 18.71 -21.34 -11.17
CA GLU A 160 19.40 -20.42 -12.08
C GLU A 160 18.70 -19.06 -12.19
N GLU A 161 17.48 -18.97 -11.65
CA GLU A 161 16.61 -17.79 -11.77
C GLU A 161 17.21 -16.51 -11.15
N PRO A 162 17.91 -16.56 -9.99
CA PRO A 162 18.55 -15.36 -9.46
C PRO A 162 19.66 -14.81 -10.37
N ALA A 163 20.43 -15.70 -11.02
CA ALA A 163 21.48 -15.29 -11.96
C ALA A 163 20.87 -14.72 -13.25
N ALA A 164 19.79 -15.34 -13.75
CA ALA A 164 19.04 -14.80 -14.89
C ALA A 164 18.42 -13.44 -14.59
N LEU A 165 17.84 -13.25 -13.40
CA LEU A 165 17.29 -11.97 -12.96
C LEU A 165 18.38 -10.89 -12.86
N ALA A 166 19.56 -11.25 -12.37
CA ALA A 166 20.70 -10.33 -12.37
C ALA A 166 21.06 -9.90 -13.80
N ALA A 167 21.11 -10.83 -14.76
CA ALA A 167 21.34 -10.48 -16.17
C ALA A 167 20.25 -9.56 -16.75
N LEU A 168 18.97 -9.80 -16.42
CA LEU A 168 17.86 -8.94 -16.85
C LEU A 168 17.96 -7.51 -16.27
N ARG A 169 18.27 -7.39 -14.98
CA ARG A 169 18.44 -6.08 -14.31
C ARG A 169 19.65 -5.30 -14.83
N HIS A 170 20.59 -6.01 -15.45
CA HIS A 170 21.78 -5.48 -16.09
C HIS A 170 21.75 -5.62 -17.62
N TRP A 171 20.55 -5.75 -18.20
CA TRP A 171 20.43 -5.94 -19.65
C TRP A 171 21.07 -4.81 -20.44
N GLN A 172 21.04 -3.57 -19.92
CA GLN A 172 21.73 -2.41 -20.49
C GLN A 172 23.24 -2.60 -20.71
N ASP A 173 23.87 -3.52 -19.98
CA ASP A 173 25.31 -3.78 -20.04
C ASP A 173 25.68 -4.77 -21.18
N VAL A 174 24.67 -5.37 -21.83
CA VAL A 174 24.83 -6.30 -22.96
C VAL A 174 25.11 -5.52 -24.25
N PRO A 175 26.25 -5.73 -24.93
CA PRO A 175 26.62 -4.95 -26.11
C PRO A 175 25.61 -5.08 -27.25
N ARG A 176 25.38 -3.97 -27.97
CA ARG A 176 24.57 -3.87 -29.21
C ARG A 176 23.07 -4.20 -29.09
N ALA A 177 22.63 -4.74 -27.95
CA ALA A 177 21.25 -5.16 -27.68
C ALA A 177 20.67 -4.56 -26.39
N GLY A 178 21.52 -4.22 -25.44
CA GLY A 178 21.11 -3.81 -24.11
C GLY A 178 20.31 -2.52 -24.08
N CYS A 179 19.27 -2.53 -23.26
CA CYS A 179 18.58 -1.33 -22.82
C CYS A 179 18.14 -1.50 -21.37
N ARG A 180 17.81 -0.40 -20.70
CA ARG A 180 17.35 -0.45 -19.30
C ARG A 180 15.95 -1.07 -19.25
N LEU A 181 15.84 -2.28 -18.71
CA LEU A 181 14.53 -2.88 -18.46
C LEU A 181 13.86 -2.23 -17.24
N VAL A 182 12.54 -2.15 -17.26
CA VAL A 182 11.76 -1.51 -16.19
C VAL A 182 11.79 -2.37 -14.92
N PRO A 183 12.30 -1.85 -13.78
CA PRO A 183 12.21 -2.54 -12.50
C PRO A 183 10.78 -2.48 -11.96
N GLU A 184 10.48 -3.31 -10.96
CA GLU A 184 9.28 -3.13 -10.15
C GLU A 184 9.26 -1.73 -9.55
N HIS A 185 8.11 -1.07 -9.68
CA HIS A 185 7.90 0.29 -9.22
C HIS A 185 6.42 0.54 -8.99
N VAL A 186 6.14 1.49 -8.09
CA VAL A 186 4.83 2.13 -8.01
C VAL A 186 4.93 3.42 -8.83
N GLU A 187 4.00 3.60 -9.76
CA GLU A 187 3.87 4.83 -10.52
C GLU A 187 3.09 5.86 -9.73
N THR A 188 3.70 7.03 -9.51
CA THR A 188 3.00 8.22 -9.03
C THR A 188 2.64 9.09 -10.24
N ARG A 189 1.35 9.26 -10.51
CA ARG A 189 0.84 10.00 -11.66
C ARG A 189 0.03 11.22 -11.21
N PRO A 190 0.22 12.41 -11.83
CA PRO A 190 -0.64 13.55 -11.54
C PRO A 190 -2.06 13.28 -12.04
N LEU A 191 -3.04 13.73 -11.27
CA LEU A 191 -4.44 13.80 -11.66
C LEU A 191 -4.71 15.20 -12.20
N LEU A 192 -5.29 15.27 -13.39
CA LEU A 192 -5.62 16.52 -14.07
C LEU A 192 -7.12 16.58 -14.30
N ASN A 193 -7.72 17.74 -14.05
CA ASN A 193 -9.11 17.98 -14.41
C ASN A 193 -9.15 18.80 -15.72
N PRO A 194 -9.84 18.34 -16.79
CA PRO A 194 -9.98 19.08 -18.04
C PRO A 194 -10.54 20.50 -17.87
N ASP A 195 -11.41 20.71 -16.88
CA ASP A 195 -12.03 22.00 -16.57
C ASP A 195 -11.09 22.94 -15.79
N LYS A 196 -9.98 22.41 -15.26
CA LYS A 196 -8.92 23.15 -14.54
C LYS A 196 -7.56 22.93 -15.21
N PRO A 197 -7.36 23.41 -16.45
CA PRO A 197 -6.17 23.10 -17.23
C PRO A 197 -4.89 23.61 -16.54
N GLY A 198 -3.87 22.75 -16.49
CA GLY A 198 -2.56 23.10 -15.93
C GLY A 198 -2.47 23.04 -14.40
N ILE A 199 -3.57 22.69 -13.70
CA ILE A 199 -3.59 22.57 -12.23
C ILE A 199 -3.71 21.10 -11.85
N GLU A 200 -2.71 20.59 -11.13
CA GLU A 200 -2.74 19.24 -10.57
C GLU A 200 -3.81 19.15 -9.45
N GLN A 201 -4.66 18.12 -9.51
CA GLN A 201 -5.75 17.87 -8.55
C GLN A 201 -5.40 16.75 -7.55
N GLY A 202 -4.12 16.51 -7.35
CA GLY A 202 -3.55 15.43 -6.54
C GLY A 202 -2.77 14.41 -7.37
N ARG A 203 -2.28 13.37 -6.71
CA ARG A 203 -1.52 12.27 -7.34
C ARG A 203 -2.16 10.92 -7.06
N LEU A 204 -2.10 10.05 -8.05
CA LEU A 204 -2.49 8.65 -7.93
C LEU A 204 -1.26 7.76 -7.96
N GLU A 205 -1.17 6.87 -6.97
CA GLU A 205 -0.14 5.84 -6.87
C GLU A 205 -0.74 4.49 -7.26
N MET A 206 -0.14 3.83 -8.24
CA MET A 206 -0.61 2.55 -8.76
C MET A 206 0.54 1.73 -9.34
N TRP A 207 0.31 0.45 -9.58
CA TRP A 207 1.10 -0.33 -10.53
C TRP A 207 0.22 -0.69 -11.72
N VAL A 208 0.85 -0.96 -12.86
CA VAL A 208 0.18 -1.51 -14.03
C VAL A 208 1.02 -2.67 -14.53
N ASP A 209 0.45 -3.86 -14.49
CA ASP A 209 1.03 -5.03 -15.13
C ASP A 209 0.20 -5.46 -16.34
N MET A 210 0.89 -5.95 -17.36
CA MET A 210 0.32 -6.34 -18.64
C MET A 210 0.86 -7.71 -19.03
N PHE A 211 -0.05 -8.63 -19.31
CA PHE A 211 0.30 -10.01 -19.68
C PHE A 211 -0.35 -10.36 -21.02
N PRO A 212 0.39 -10.94 -21.97
CA PRO A 212 -0.19 -11.45 -23.21
C PRO A 212 -1.20 -12.56 -22.95
N MET A 213 -2.37 -12.49 -23.59
CA MET A 213 -3.46 -13.46 -23.41
C MET A 213 -3.16 -14.85 -23.98
N ASP A 214 -2.14 -14.99 -24.83
CA ASP A 214 -1.68 -16.26 -25.39
C ASP A 214 -0.68 -17.00 -24.48
N MET A 215 -0.41 -16.46 -23.28
CA MET A 215 0.49 -17.04 -22.28
C MET A 215 -0.27 -17.58 -21.07
N LEU A 216 0.49 -18.16 -20.12
CA LEU A 216 -0.04 -18.56 -18.83
C LEU A 216 -0.66 -17.35 -18.12
N ALA A 217 -1.86 -17.55 -17.57
CA ALA A 217 -2.52 -16.54 -16.78
C ALA A 217 -1.61 -16.10 -15.61
N PRO A 218 -1.60 -14.80 -15.27
CA PRO A 218 -0.89 -14.32 -14.10
C PRO A 218 -1.45 -14.97 -12.82
N GLY A 219 -0.63 -14.99 -11.78
CA GLY A 219 -1.06 -15.38 -10.45
C GLY A 219 -2.15 -14.43 -9.91
N PRO A 220 -2.72 -14.73 -8.73
CA PRO A 220 -3.70 -13.85 -8.12
C PRO A 220 -3.13 -12.44 -7.92
N ALA A 221 -3.98 -11.43 -8.09
CA ALA A 221 -3.62 -10.04 -7.85
C ALA A 221 -3.06 -9.85 -6.43
N ILE A 222 -2.08 -8.97 -6.31
CA ILE A 222 -1.52 -8.63 -5.00
C ILE A 222 -2.55 -7.83 -4.21
N ASP A 223 -2.92 -8.35 -3.05
CA ASP A 223 -3.79 -7.65 -2.11
C ASP A 223 -3.04 -6.49 -1.45
N ILE A 224 -3.40 -5.28 -1.86
CA ILE A 224 -2.94 -4.00 -1.29
C ILE A 224 -4.03 -3.28 -0.50
N SER A 225 -5.11 -3.98 -0.18
CA SER A 225 -6.14 -3.40 0.68
C SER A 225 -5.52 -2.92 1.99
N PRO A 226 -5.98 -1.78 2.54
CA PRO A 226 -5.63 -1.39 3.89
C PRO A 226 -5.88 -2.58 4.82
N ARG A 227 -4.83 -2.98 5.52
CA ARG A 227 -4.94 -4.10 6.45
C ARG A 227 -5.97 -3.71 7.51
N LYS A 228 -7.02 -4.52 7.62
CA LYS A 228 -8.06 -4.27 8.62
C LYS A 228 -7.48 -4.39 10.02
N PRO A 229 -7.73 -3.42 10.92
CA PRO A 229 -7.30 -3.56 12.29
C PRO A 229 -7.96 -4.79 12.90
N LYS A 230 -7.23 -5.48 13.77
CA LYS A 230 -7.78 -6.58 14.56
C LYS A 230 -8.11 -6.01 15.93
N LYS A 231 -9.30 -6.34 16.45
CA LYS A 231 -9.61 -6.10 17.87
C LYS A 231 -8.55 -6.78 18.71
N ALA A 232 -7.79 -5.99 19.47
CA ALA A 232 -6.80 -6.53 20.38
C ALA A 232 -7.52 -7.26 21.53
N GLY A 233 -7.56 -8.59 21.46
CA GLY A 233 -8.11 -9.44 22.51
C GLY A 233 -7.08 -9.73 23.61
N HIS A 234 -7.43 -9.37 24.85
CA HIS A 234 -6.93 -9.94 26.12
C HIS A 234 -5.47 -10.44 26.16
N SER A 235 -4.52 -9.56 26.48
CA SER A 235 -3.25 -10.02 27.05
C SER A 235 -3.44 -10.33 28.55
N ARG A 236 -3.49 -11.62 28.89
CA ARG A 236 -3.42 -12.11 30.28
C ARG A 236 -1.96 -12.26 30.70
N ARG A 237 -1.42 -11.36 31.54
CA ARG A 237 -0.76 -11.68 32.83
C ARG A 237 0.11 -10.52 33.39
N PHE A 238 -0.04 -10.35 34.72
CA PHE A 238 0.81 -9.77 35.77
C PHE A 238 1.18 -8.26 35.76
N GLY A 239 0.65 -7.55 36.78
CA GLY A 239 1.40 -6.54 37.57
C GLY A 239 1.06 -5.04 37.40
N TRP A 240 0.12 -4.56 38.22
CA TRP A 240 -0.27 -3.24 38.80
C TRP A 240 0.30 -1.86 38.33
N VAL A 241 -0.49 -0.78 38.52
CA VAL A 241 -0.46 0.54 37.81
C VAL A 241 -0.81 1.74 38.73
N PHE A 242 -0.39 3.01 38.44
CA PHE A 242 -1.21 4.27 38.37
C PHE A 242 -0.79 5.12 37.15
N PRO A 243 -1.61 5.98 36.46
CA PRO A 243 -2.58 6.98 36.97
C PRO A 243 -3.72 7.36 35.94
N GLY A 244 -4.37 8.53 36.04
CA GLY A 244 -5.46 9.01 35.14
C GLY A 244 -5.07 8.99 33.66
N ARG A 245 -5.92 8.40 32.82
CA ARG A 245 -5.53 7.95 31.47
C ARG A 245 -6.50 8.35 30.38
N TRP A 246 -5.94 8.70 29.22
CA TRP A 246 -6.63 8.72 27.94
C TRP A 246 -5.67 8.30 26.82
N LEU A 247 -6.24 7.70 25.79
CA LEU A 247 -5.57 7.50 24.51
C LEU A 247 -5.64 8.80 23.71
N LYS A 248 -4.54 9.21 23.08
CA LYS A 248 -4.47 10.49 22.34
C LYS A 248 -5.40 10.48 21.10
N GLY A 249 -6.67 10.81 21.29
CA GLY A 249 -7.73 10.75 20.28
C GLY A 249 -9.09 10.25 20.82
N GLN A 250 -9.10 9.70 22.03
CA GLN A 250 -10.29 9.29 22.79
C GLN A 250 -10.27 9.99 24.16
N GLN A 251 -10.37 11.32 24.18
CA GLN A 251 -10.50 12.07 25.45
C GLN A 251 -11.84 11.81 26.16
N GLU A 252 -12.86 11.33 25.43
CA GLU A 252 -14.19 11.04 25.95
C GLU A 252 -14.25 9.73 26.76
N ASP A 253 -13.30 8.80 26.59
CA ASP A 253 -13.19 7.55 27.35
C ASP A 253 -12.25 7.68 28.56
N LYS A 254 -12.22 8.86 29.20
CA LYS A 254 -11.45 9.09 30.44
C LYS A 254 -12.01 8.17 31.53
N GLN A 255 -11.15 7.32 32.09
CA GLN A 255 -11.48 6.47 33.23
C GLN A 255 -10.76 6.99 34.47
N ASP A 256 -11.54 7.21 35.54
CA ASP A 256 -11.06 7.65 36.85
C ASP A 256 -11.13 6.49 37.85
N THR A 257 -10.32 6.56 38.89
CA THR A 257 -10.29 5.61 40.02
C THR A 257 -10.55 6.31 41.34
N ASP A 258 -10.72 5.52 42.39
CA ASP A 258 -10.93 5.92 43.77
C ASP A 258 -9.85 6.91 44.28
N VAL A 259 -10.27 7.85 45.13
CA VAL A 259 -9.41 8.86 45.78
C VAL A 259 -9.00 8.37 47.17
N HIS A 260 -7.70 8.37 47.47
CA HIS A 260 -7.17 8.02 48.79
C HIS A 260 -6.97 9.28 49.65
N TYR A 261 -7.63 9.33 50.80
CA TYR A 261 -7.48 10.40 51.78
C TYR A 261 -6.49 10.01 52.89
N HIS A 262 -5.71 10.97 53.39
CA HIS A 262 -4.82 10.83 54.55
C HIS A 262 -3.58 9.93 54.40
N SER A 263 -2.88 9.98 53.26
CA SER A 263 -1.52 9.39 53.19
C SER A 263 -0.51 10.28 53.92
N LEU A 264 -0.10 9.88 55.12
CA LEU A 264 0.86 10.60 55.96
C LEU A 264 2.32 10.44 55.50
N THR A 265 2.60 9.48 54.61
CA THR A 265 3.95 9.11 54.17
C THR A 265 4.26 9.56 52.74
N GLY A 266 3.27 10.11 52.02
CA GLY A 266 3.39 10.43 50.60
C GLY A 266 3.36 9.22 49.66
N GLU A 267 3.10 8.02 50.20
CA GLU A 267 2.99 6.78 49.41
C GLU A 267 1.51 6.42 49.20
N GLY A 268 1.13 6.20 47.94
CA GLY A 268 -0.19 5.72 47.55
C GLY A 268 -0.06 4.39 46.81
N ASN A 269 -0.59 3.31 47.41
CA ASN A 269 -0.66 2.01 46.77
C ASN A 269 -2.08 1.78 46.29
N PHE A 270 -2.24 1.42 45.03
CA PHE A 270 -3.57 1.14 44.58
C PHE A 270 -3.62 0.10 43.44
N ASN A 271 -4.80 -0.43 43.19
CA ASN A 271 -4.97 -1.70 42.52
C ASN A 271 -6.20 -1.63 41.61
N TRP A 272 -5.98 -1.26 40.35
CA TRP A 272 -7.04 -1.15 39.34
C TRP A 272 -6.60 -1.72 38.01
N ARG A 273 -7.60 -1.90 37.14
CA ARG A 273 -7.43 -2.36 35.77
C ARG A 273 -8.24 -1.46 34.84
N TYR A 274 -7.57 -0.60 34.09
CA TYR A 274 -8.22 0.08 32.97
C TYR A 274 -8.25 -0.84 31.77
N ILE A 275 -9.40 -0.84 31.11
CA ILE A 275 -9.63 -1.58 29.89
C ILE A 275 -10.05 -0.54 28.85
N PHE A 276 -9.16 -0.31 27.88
CA PHE A 276 -9.44 0.54 26.72
C PHE A 276 -9.65 -0.39 25.52
N PRO A 277 -10.90 -0.56 25.05
CA PRO A 277 -11.13 -1.24 23.79
C PRO A 277 -10.68 -0.31 22.65
N PHE A 278 -9.74 -0.77 21.83
CA PHE A 278 -9.31 -0.05 20.64
C PHE A 278 -8.97 -1.01 19.50
N ASP A 279 -9.07 -0.50 18.29
CA ASP A 279 -8.66 -1.19 17.09
C ASP A 279 -7.19 -0.88 16.81
N TYR A 280 -6.36 -1.91 16.64
CA TYR A 280 -4.91 -1.77 16.50
C TYR A 280 -4.39 -2.31 15.18
N LEU A 281 -3.52 -1.52 14.56
CA LEU A 281 -2.85 -1.85 13.31
C LEU A 281 -1.38 -2.18 13.57
N MET A 282 -1.11 -3.45 13.90
CA MET A 282 0.21 -3.97 14.31
C MET A 282 1.37 -3.58 13.37
N ALA A 283 1.13 -3.53 12.06
CA ALA A 283 2.18 -3.26 11.07
C ALA A 283 2.57 -1.77 10.97
N GLU A 284 1.67 -0.85 11.36
CA GLU A 284 1.93 0.59 11.39
C GLU A 284 2.18 1.11 12.82
N GLU A 285 2.06 0.24 13.83
CA GLU A 285 2.14 0.58 15.26
C GLU A 285 1.19 1.71 15.69
N LYS A 286 -0.03 1.71 15.11
CA LYS A 286 -1.04 2.76 15.30
C LYS A 286 -2.39 2.20 15.76
N ILE A 287 -3.12 3.02 16.50
CA ILE A 287 -4.53 2.81 16.88
C ILE A 287 -5.43 3.46 15.83
N VAL A 288 -6.52 2.77 15.51
CA VAL A 288 -7.57 3.23 14.60
C VAL A 288 -8.77 3.66 15.43
N ILE A 289 -9.27 4.88 15.19
CA ILE A 289 -10.44 5.45 15.84
C ILE A 289 -11.44 5.85 14.78
N SER A 290 -12.66 5.32 14.83
CA SER A 290 -13.78 5.77 13.99
C SER A 290 -14.61 6.80 14.76
N LYS A 291 -14.72 8.02 14.26
CA LYS A 291 -15.53 9.09 14.89
C LYS A 291 -16.45 9.76 13.88
N LYS A 292 -17.70 9.99 14.28
CA LYS A 292 -18.64 10.88 13.57
C LYS A 292 -18.25 12.33 13.85
N GLU A 293 -18.01 13.12 12.80
CA GLU A 293 -17.60 14.53 12.93
C GLU A 293 -18.70 15.41 13.56
N SER A 294 -19.96 14.98 13.51
CA SER A 294 -21.11 15.70 14.05
C SER A 294 -22.22 14.72 14.44
N MET A 295 -23.10 15.09 15.38
CA MET A 295 -24.30 14.31 15.74
C MET A 295 -25.25 14.07 14.55
N PHE A 296 -25.06 14.81 13.45
CA PHE A 296 -25.86 14.71 12.22
C PHE A 296 -25.11 14.05 11.06
N SER A 297 -23.84 13.63 11.21
CA SER A 297 -23.12 12.93 10.15
C SER A 297 -23.50 11.45 10.13
N TRP A 298 -23.91 10.95 8.97
CA TRP A 298 -24.22 9.54 8.77
C TRP A 298 -22.95 8.67 8.77
N ASP A 299 -21.87 9.17 8.18
CA ASP A 299 -20.61 8.44 8.03
C ASP A 299 -19.60 8.70 9.17
N GLU A 300 -18.85 7.65 9.48
CA GLU A 300 -17.74 7.66 10.45
C GLU A 300 -16.41 7.88 9.74
N THR A 301 -15.59 8.78 10.27
CA THR A 301 -14.23 9.03 9.77
C THR A 301 -13.22 8.23 10.59
N GLU A 302 -12.36 7.46 9.91
CA GLU A 302 -11.25 6.74 10.55
C GLU A 302 -10.01 7.63 10.71
N TYR A 303 -9.49 7.68 11.94
CA TYR A 303 -8.26 8.37 12.31
C TYR A 303 -7.22 7.35 12.77
N LYS A 304 -5.98 7.48 12.29
CA LYS A 304 -4.84 6.67 12.74
C LYS A 304 -3.91 7.49 13.62
N ILE A 305 -3.78 7.09 14.88
CA ILE A 305 -2.96 7.77 15.89
C ILE A 305 -1.89 6.83 16.43
N PRO A 306 -0.72 7.31 16.89
CA PRO A 306 0.25 6.47 17.58
C PRO A 306 -0.35 5.94 18.88
N ALA A 307 -0.03 4.68 19.23
CA ALA A 307 -0.47 4.07 20.49
C ALA A 307 0.29 4.69 21.68
N ARG A 308 -0.21 5.82 22.18
CA ARG A 308 0.37 6.54 23.33
C ARG A 308 -0.63 6.60 24.46
N LEU A 309 -0.23 6.05 25.60
CA LEU A 309 -1.00 6.08 26.84
C LEU A 309 -0.43 7.18 27.73
N THR A 310 -1.22 8.22 27.97
CA THR A 310 -0.84 9.34 28.84
C THR A 310 -1.37 9.09 30.25
N LEU A 311 -0.53 9.35 31.24
CA LEU A 311 -0.63 8.89 32.60
C LEU A 311 -0.55 10.08 33.58
N GLN A 312 -1.65 10.72 33.96
CA GLN A 312 -1.61 11.83 34.91
C GLN A 312 -2.08 11.52 36.34
N VAL A 313 -1.30 11.94 37.35
CA VAL A 313 -1.66 11.95 38.78
C VAL A 313 -2.10 13.35 39.18
N TRP A 314 -3.21 13.45 39.91
CA TRP A 314 -3.81 14.70 40.36
C TRP A 314 -4.07 14.62 41.88
N ASP A 315 -3.89 15.75 42.57
CA ASP A 315 -4.29 15.92 43.97
C ASP A 315 -5.76 16.34 44.00
N ALA A 316 -6.58 15.62 44.76
CA ALA A 316 -8.01 15.84 44.82
C ALA A 316 -8.35 16.72 46.02
N ASP A 317 -8.52 18.02 45.76
CA ASP A 317 -8.75 19.02 46.80
C ASP A 317 -10.24 19.22 47.07
N HIS A 318 -10.63 19.21 48.35
CA HIS A 318 -12.06 19.33 48.72
C HIS A 318 -12.63 20.75 48.58
N PHE A 319 -11.77 21.78 48.50
CA PHE A 319 -12.17 23.19 48.54
C PHE A 319 -11.45 24.09 47.50
N SER A 320 -10.61 23.51 46.62
CA SER A 320 -9.87 24.17 45.53
C SER A 320 -9.94 23.34 44.24
N ALA A 321 -9.45 23.89 43.13
CA ALA A 321 -9.28 23.12 41.90
C ALA A 321 -8.15 22.09 42.08
N ASP A 322 -8.35 20.87 41.59
CA ASP A 322 -7.37 19.77 41.68
C ASP A 322 -6.00 20.18 41.12
N ASP A 323 -4.94 19.92 41.88
CA ASP A 323 -3.57 20.25 41.51
C ASP A 323 -2.91 19.10 40.74
N PHE A 324 -2.29 19.40 39.60
CA PHE A 324 -1.57 18.41 38.81
C PHE A 324 -0.25 18.02 39.49
N LEU A 325 -0.08 16.72 39.76
CA LEU A 325 1.09 16.20 40.46
C LEU A 325 2.15 15.58 39.52
N GLY A 326 1.78 15.10 38.32
CA GLY A 326 2.73 14.57 37.33
C GLY A 326 2.12 13.76 36.17
N GLU A 327 2.86 13.59 35.06
CA GLU A 327 2.54 12.78 33.85
C GLU A 327 3.57 11.69 33.57
#